data_AF-A0A4P8QA87-F1
#
_entry.id   AF-A0A4P8QA87-F1
#
_cell.length_a   1.000
_cell.length_b   1.000
_cell.length_c   1.000
_cell.angle_alpha   90.00
_cell.angle_beta   90.00
_cell.angle_gamma   90.00
#
_symmetry.space_group_name_H-M   'P 1'
#
loop_
_entity.id
_entity.type
_entity.pdbx_description
1 polymer ?
#
loop_
_entity_poly.entity_id
_entity_poly.type
_entity_poly.pdbx_seq_one_letter_code
_entity_poly.pdbx_strand_id
1 'polypeptide(L)'
;MQSLVIVIDAVAFEEVSFFQLSDYVAMIALAQISPSATPSVPSILTLFEQGVPQEETLTRWDRSFLEALYGTRQRNFKGAGDNRLIARGLARRIEAESR
;
A
#
# COMPACT_ATOMS: atom_id res chain seq x y z
N MET A 1 8.19 20.33 3.15
CA MET A 1 7.67 19.05 3.69
C MET A 1 6.24 18.88 3.21
N GLN A 2 5.87 17.74 2.63
CA GLN A 2 4.45 17.42 2.45
C GLN A 2 3.90 16.99 3.81
N SER A 3 2.83 17.64 4.26
CA SER A 3 2.11 17.26 5.47
C SER A 3 0.81 16.58 5.06
N LEU A 4 0.51 15.43 5.64
CA LEU A 4 -0.73 14.70 5.45
C LEU A 4 -1.39 14.52 6.82
N VAL A 5 -2.66 14.86 6.92
CA VAL A 5 -3.48 14.62 8.12
C VAL A 5 -4.61 13.68 7.70
N ILE A 6 -4.74 12.57 8.41
CA ILE A 6 -5.79 11.58 8.21
C ILE A 6 -6.61 11.54 9.51
N VAL A 7 -7.92 11.74 9.37
CA VAL A 7 -8.87 11.68 10.49
C VAL A 7 -9.67 10.40 10.35
N ILE A 8 -9.74 9.63 11.45
CA ILE A 8 -10.32 8.30 11.46
C ILE A 8 -11.31 8.23 12.63
N ASP A 9 -12.54 7.80 12.36
CA ASP A 9 -13.51 7.49 13.40
C ASP A 9 -13.32 6.04 13.86
N ALA A 10 -12.44 5.84 14.84
CA ALA A 10 -12.06 4.52 15.32
C ALA A 10 -13.24 3.67 15.83
N VAL A 11 -14.33 4.31 16.29
CA VAL A 11 -15.50 3.64 16.86
C VAL A 11 -16.33 2.96 15.78
N ALA A 12 -16.20 3.38 14.51
CA ALA A 12 -16.89 2.77 13.38
C ALA A 12 -16.30 1.41 12.95
N PHE A 13 -15.18 0.95 13.55
CA PHE A 13 -14.45 -0.24 13.12
C PHE A 13 -14.47 -1.34 14.19
N GLU A 14 -15.60 -2.04 14.34
CA GLU A 14 -15.73 -3.10 15.36
C GLU A 14 -14.95 -4.38 15.00
N GLU A 15 -14.68 -4.62 13.72
CA GLU A 15 -14.09 -5.88 13.22
C GLU A 15 -12.62 -5.75 12.75
N VAL A 16 -12.03 -4.55 12.85
CA VAL A 16 -10.67 -4.28 12.34
C VAL A 16 -9.75 -3.87 13.48
N SER A 17 -8.60 -4.54 13.58
CA SER A 17 -7.59 -4.19 14.58
C SER A 17 -6.90 -2.86 14.25
N PHE A 18 -6.42 -2.18 15.30
CA PHE A 18 -5.62 -0.96 15.13
C PHE A 18 -4.36 -1.18 14.28
N PHE A 19 -3.78 -2.38 14.33
CA PHE A 19 -2.61 -2.74 13.50
C PHE A 19 -2.97 -2.79 12.01
N GLN A 20 -4.05 -3.49 11.66
CA GLN A 20 -4.54 -3.54 10.27
C GLN A 20 -4.90 -2.15 9.75
N LEU A 21 -5.60 -1.35 10.56
CA LEU A 21 -5.94 0.03 10.22
C LEU A 21 -4.68 0.89 9.99
N SER A 22 -3.65 0.72 10.82
CA SER A 22 -2.39 1.45 10.66
C SER A 22 -1.68 1.08 9.36
N ASP A 23 -1.65 -0.21 9.00
CA ASP A 23 -1.06 -0.69 7.75
C ASP A 23 -1.83 -0.20 6.52
N TYR A 24 -3.18 -0.22 6.57
CA TYR A 24 -4.03 0.35 5.53
C TYR A 24 -3.76 1.85 5.33
N VAL A 25 -3.76 2.62 6.42
CA VAL A 25 -3.51 4.07 6.42
C VAL A 25 -2.11 4.38 5.91
N ALA A 26 -1.10 3.58 6.26
CA ALA A 26 0.25 3.72 5.74
C ALA A 26 0.28 3.58 4.21
N MET A 27 -0.44 2.63 3.63
CA MET A 27 -0.54 2.49 2.18
C MET A 27 -1.20 3.71 1.53
N ILE A 28 -2.33 4.18 2.05
CA ILE A 28 -3.01 5.38 1.54
C ILE A 28 -2.08 6.60 1.61
N ALA A 29 -1.39 6.80 2.74
CA ALA A 29 -0.53 7.95 2.97
C ALA A 29 0.74 7.94 2.12
N LEU A 30 1.45 6.82 2.08
CA LEU A 30 2.76 6.70 1.46
C LEU A 30 2.65 6.57 -0.07
N ALA A 31 1.63 5.86 -0.55
CA ALA A 31 1.39 5.66 -1.97
C ALA A 31 0.45 6.69 -2.60
N GLN A 32 -0.26 7.50 -1.80
CA GLN A 32 -1.29 8.44 -2.26
C GLN A 32 -2.37 7.73 -3.11
N ILE A 33 -2.79 6.55 -2.67
CA ILE A 33 -3.83 5.73 -3.30
C ILE A 33 -5.21 6.21 -2.81
N SER A 34 -6.23 6.16 -3.68
CA SER A 34 -7.61 6.42 -3.24
C SER A 34 -8.06 5.33 -2.26
N PRO A 35 -8.69 5.68 -1.12
CA PRO A 35 -9.27 4.70 -0.20
C PRO A 35 -10.31 3.79 -0.85
N SER A 36 -10.91 4.24 -1.95
CA SER A 36 -11.90 3.48 -2.74
C SER A 36 -11.27 2.53 -3.77
N ALA A 37 -9.94 2.40 -3.80
CA ALA A 37 -9.26 1.56 -4.77
C ALA A 37 -9.27 0.11 -4.32
N THR A 38 -9.81 -0.76 -5.18
CA THR A 38 -9.85 -2.21 -4.99
C THR A 38 -8.79 -2.88 -5.85
N PRO A 39 -7.65 -3.30 -5.27
CA PRO A 39 -6.65 -4.03 -6.02
C PRO A 39 -7.12 -5.47 -6.32
N SER A 40 -6.78 -5.98 -7.51
CA SER A 40 -7.10 -7.36 -7.90
C SER A 40 -6.10 -8.40 -7.36
N VAL A 41 -5.36 -8.04 -6.32
CA VAL A 41 -4.29 -8.84 -5.71
C VAL A 41 -4.41 -8.76 -4.19
N PRO A 42 -3.93 -9.77 -3.44
CA PRO A 42 -3.91 -9.70 -1.98
C PRO A 42 -3.17 -8.45 -1.49
N SER A 43 -3.86 -7.57 -0.77
CA SER A 43 -3.35 -6.28 -0.30
C SER A 43 -4.12 -5.86 0.94
N ILE A 44 -3.46 -5.18 1.88
CA ILE A 44 -4.12 -4.55 3.02
C ILE A 44 -5.21 -3.57 2.57
N LEU A 45 -5.16 -3.06 1.33
CA LEU A 45 -6.17 -2.16 0.79
C LEU A 45 -7.56 -2.83 0.64
N THR A 46 -7.65 -4.15 0.64
CA THR A 46 -8.93 -4.89 0.62
C THR A 46 -9.52 -5.10 2.02
N LEU A 47 -8.94 -4.48 3.07
CA LEU A 47 -9.34 -4.65 4.47
C LEU A 47 -10.84 -4.42 4.73
N PHE A 48 -11.47 -3.53 3.97
CA PHE A 48 -12.89 -3.19 4.11
C PHE A 48 -13.77 -3.84 3.03
N GLU A 49 -13.23 -4.74 2.21
CA GLU A 49 -13.98 -5.41 1.15
C GLU A 49 -14.74 -6.63 1.69
N GLN A 50 -16.02 -6.71 1.35
CA GLN A 50 -16.86 -7.83 1.74
C GLN A 50 -16.56 -9.06 0.88
N GLY A 51 -16.49 -10.24 1.52
CA GLY A 51 -16.28 -11.51 0.83
C GLY A 51 -14.83 -11.78 0.42
N VAL A 52 -13.89 -10.92 0.82
CA VAL A 52 -12.45 -11.11 0.67
C VAL A 52 -11.84 -11.40 2.04
N PRO A 53 -10.87 -12.33 2.15
CA PRO A 53 -10.13 -12.50 3.40
C PRO A 53 -9.50 -11.18 3.85
N GLN A 54 -9.72 -10.81 5.11
CA GLN A 54 -9.08 -9.62 5.68
C GLN A 54 -7.60 -9.92 5.94
N GLU A 55 -6.74 -9.09 5.37
CA GLU A 55 -5.31 -9.19 5.61
C GLU A 55 -4.99 -8.72 7.03
N GLU A 56 -4.13 -9.46 7.74
CA GLU A 56 -3.74 -9.14 9.12
C GLU A 56 -2.67 -8.02 9.18
N THR A 57 -1.93 -7.84 8.10
CA THR A 57 -0.84 -6.87 7.98
C THR A 57 -0.57 -6.56 6.50
N LEU A 58 0.36 -5.66 6.19
CA LEU A 58 0.88 -5.46 4.84
C LEU A 58 1.17 -6.81 4.16
N THR A 59 0.65 -6.99 2.95
CA THR A 59 0.96 -8.18 2.18
C THR A 59 2.35 -8.05 1.57
N ARG A 60 2.81 -9.15 0.96
CA ARG A 60 4.03 -9.14 0.15
C ARG A 60 3.95 -8.12 -0.97
N TRP A 61 2.77 -8.02 -1.59
CA TRP A 61 2.53 -7.05 -2.65
C TRP A 61 2.73 -5.63 -2.12
N ASP A 62 2.13 -5.30 -0.97
CA ASP A 62 2.15 -3.94 -0.39
C ASP A 62 3.58 -3.47 -0.12
N ARG A 63 4.37 -4.31 0.56
CA ARG A 63 5.78 -4.03 0.85
C ARG A 63 6.58 -3.84 -0.43
N SER A 64 6.46 -4.78 -1.36
CA SER A 64 7.19 -4.73 -2.63
C SER A 64 6.85 -3.48 -3.46
N PHE A 65 5.58 -3.06 -3.41
CA PHE A 65 5.11 -1.87 -4.10
C PHE A 65 5.68 -0.59 -3.48
N LEU A 66 5.62 -0.44 -2.15
CA LEU A 66 6.21 0.71 -1.46
C LEU A 66 7.72 0.78 -1.71
N GLU A 67 8.44 -0.33 -1.63
CA GLU A 67 9.88 -0.35 -1.91
C GLU A 67 10.22 0.03 -3.35
N ALA A 68 9.39 -0.38 -4.32
CA ALA A 68 9.56 0.01 -5.71
C ALA A 68 9.23 1.50 -5.93
N LEU A 69 8.16 2.00 -5.30
CA LEU A 69 7.72 3.39 -5.37
C LEU A 69 8.80 4.34 -4.82
N TYR A 70 9.27 4.08 -3.60
CA TYR A 70 10.26 4.93 -2.94
C TYR A 70 11.65 4.74 -3.53
N GLY A 71 12.04 3.53 -3.94
CA GLY A 71 13.30 3.30 -4.65
C GLY A 71 13.36 4.04 -5.99
N THR A 72 12.24 4.15 -6.70
CA THR A 72 12.15 4.94 -7.93
C THR A 72 12.19 6.44 -7.64
N ARG A 73 11.47 6.91 -6.61
CA ARG A 73 11.47 8.33 -6.19
C ARG A 73 12.86 8.81 -5.78
N GLN A 74 13.64 7.98 -5.07
CA GLN A 74 15.02 8.27 -4.70
C GLN A 74 15.96 8.36 -5.92
N ARG A 75 15.73 7.54 -6.95
CA ARG A 75 16.55 7.56 -8.18
C ARG A 75 16.17 8.72 -9.11
N ASN A 76 14.90 9.12 -9.10
CA ASN A 76 14.34 10.11 -10.01
C ASN A 76 14.00 11.42 -9.29
N PHE A 77 14.97 12.02 -8.59
CA PHE A 77 14.81 13.31 -7.87
C PHE A 77 14.25 14.45 -8.76
N LYS A 78 14.24 14.30 -10.09
CA LYS A 78 13.57 15.18 -11.05
C LYS A 78 12.31 14.52 -11.61
N GLY A 79 11.17 14.77 -10.96
CA GLY A 79 9.84 14.92 -11.57
C GLY A 79 9.19 13.70 -12.25
N ALA A 80 7.98 13.37 -11.77
CA ALA A 80 7.04 12.34 -12.25
C ALA A 80 7.56 10.90 -12.15
N GLY A 81 6.96 10.14 -11.21
CA GLY A 81 7.20 8.70 -11.10
C GLY A 81 6.78 8.00 -12.39
N ASP A 82 7.73 7.37 -13.07
CA ASP A 82 7.43 6.50 -14.20
C ASP A 82 6.83 5.21 -13.66
N ASN A 83 5.50 5.05 -13.82
CA ASN A 83 4.76 3.86 -13.41
C ASN A 83 5.39 2.57 -13.97
N ARG A 84 6.07 2.61 -15.12
CA ARG A 84 6.78 1.44 -15.68
C ARG A 84 7.98 1.04 -14.83
N LEU A 85 8.70 2.00 -14.25
CA LEU A 85 9.84 1.71 -13.37
C LEU A 85 9.36 1.12 -12.04
N ILE A 86 8.25 1.63 -11.50
CA ILE A 86 7.62 1.09 -10.30
C ILE A 86 7.16 -0.35 -10.57
N ALA A 87 6.42 -0.59 -11.65
CA ALA A 87 5.95 -1.93 -12.02
C ALA A 87 7.10 -2.93 -12.22
N ARG A 88 8.18 -2.53 -12.91
CA ARG A 88 9.39 -3.36 -13.06
C ARG A 88 10.13 -3.59 -11.75
N GLY A 89 10.11 -2.62 -10.84
CA GLY A 89 10.65 -2.76 -9.49
C GLY A 89 9.87 -3.79 -8.67
N LEU A 90 8.54 -3.67 -8.69
CA LEU A 90 7.61 -4.58 -8.04
C LEU A 90 7.78 -6.01 -8.52
N ALA A 91 7.73 -6.24 -9.84
CA ALA A 91 7.84 -7.59 -10.42
C ALA A 91 9.13 -8.30 -9.97
N ARG A 92 10.27 -7.60 -10.05
CA ARG A 92 11.56 -8.16 -9.62
C ARG A 92 11.61 -8.54 -8.15
N ARG A 93 10.92 -7.80 -7.28
CA ARG A 93 10.92 -8.06 -5.83
C ARG A 93 10.04 -9.25 -5.48
N ILE A 94 8.85 -9.33 -6.08
CA ILE A 94 7.96 -10.48 -5.92
C ILE A 94 8.67 -11.77 -6.35
N GLU A 95 9.38 -11.74 -7.48
CA GLU A 95 10.18 -12.87 -7.96
C GLU A 95 11.34 -13.24 -7.03
N ALA A 96 12.04 -12.25 -6.47
CA ALA A 96 13.21 -12.47 -5.61
C ALA A 96 12.86 -13.13 -4.26
N GLU A 97 11.72 -12.78 -3.67
CA GLU A 97 11.27 -13.36 -2.40
C GLU A 97 10.57 -14.72 -2.57
N SER A 98 10.31 -15.15 -3.81
CA SER A 98 9.68 -16.45 -4.11
C SER A 98 10.70 -17.60 -4.23
N ARG A 99 11.99 -17.31 -4.07
CA ARG A 99 13.09 -18.29 -4.01
C ARG A 99 13.55 -18.49 -2.58
#